data_AF-A0A291QTG8-F1
#
_entry.id   AF-A0A291QTG8-F1
#
_cell.length_a   1.000
_cell.length_b   1.000
_cell.length_c   1.000
_cell.angle_alpha   90.00
_cell.angle_beta   90.00
_cell.angle_gamma   90.00
#
_symmetry.space_group_name_H-M   'P 1'
#
loop_
_entity.id
_entity.type
_entity.pdbx_description
1 polymer ?
#
loop_
_entity_poly.entity_id
_entity_poly.type
_entity_poly.pdbx_seq_one_letter_code
_entity_poly.pdbx_strand_id
1 'polypeptide(L)'
;MIEEMHIPDQQLQEWANGQTGLDADQKEHLSNCEYCQQQLAIYKNMYSSLKRMEQPVIPGALLQKIIRQLPSGEPVKVRLHRNDLVIIGLMIIMVLIPILYFNNSIKEYLSVARGISFQMCIITILGAAVFYLCTLLIDQPKISFGKHQKM
;
A
#
# COMPACT_ATOMS: atom_id res chain seq x y z
N MET A 1 23.08 2.90 40.40
CA MET A 1 22.47 1.81 39.60
C MET A 1 22.02 2.47 38.32
N ILE A 2 22.78 2.27 37.25
CA ILE A 2 22.51 2.87 35.96
C ILE A 2 21.43 2.00 35.34
N GLU A 3 20.21 2.53 35.16
CA GLU A 3 19.21 1.91 34.30
C GLU A 3 19.76 1.95 32.88
N GLU A 4 20.52 0.93 32.50
CA GLU A 4 20.92 0.73 31.11
C GLU A 4 19.64 0.49 30.32
N MET A 5 19.38 1.38 29.37
CA MET A 5 18.19 1.33 28.53
C MET A 5 18.20 0.03 27.72
N HIS A 6 17.41 -0.95 28.15
CA HIS A 6 17.27 -2.24 27.45
C HIS A 6 16.47 -2.08 26.16
N ILE A 7 16.66 -3.03 25.23
CA ILE A 7 15.85 -3.11 24.01
C ILE A 7 14.38 -3.34 24.42
N PRO A 8 13.41 -2.58 23.87
CA PRO A 8 12.00 -2.80 24.13
C PRO A 8 11.56 -4.23 23.81
N ASP A 9 10.76 -4.83 24.69
CA ASP A 9 10.27 -6.21 24.54
C ASP A 9 9.62 -6.48 23.18
N GLN A 10 8.85 -5.53 22.66
CA GLN A 10 8.21 -5.65 21.35
C GLN A 10 9.24 -5.87 20.23
N GLN A 11 10.34 -5.12 20.24
CA GLN A 11 11.39 -5.24 19.22
C GLN A 11 12.16 -6.56 19.36
N LEU A 12 12.41 -7.00 20.59
CA LEU A 12 13.00 -8.31 20.90
C LEU A 12 12.11 -9.46 20.39
N GLN A 13 10.79 -9.36 20.55
CA GLN A 13 9.82 -10.34 20.06
C GLN A 13 9.75 -10.37 18.53
N GLU A 14 9.68 -9.20 17.88
CA GLU A 14 9.68 -9.09 16.42
C GLU A 14 10.97 -9.65 15.80
N TRP A 15 12.12 -9.38 16.43
CA TRP A 15 13.41 -9.95 16.04
C TRP A 15 13.46 -11.47 16.23
N ALA A 16 12.94 -11.98 17.35
CA ALA A 16 12.85 -13.41 17.61
C ALA A 16 11.94 -14.16 16.61
N ASN A 17 10.89 -13.49 16.11
CA ASN A 17 9.97 -14.03 15.10
C ASN A 17 10.49 -13.87 13.65
N GLY A 18 11.53 -13.06 13.43
CA GLY A 18 12.12 -12.82 12.11
C GLY A 18 11.36 -11.82 11.24
N GLN A 19 10.57 -10.93 11.84
CA GLN A 19 9.75 -9.95 11.12
C GLN A 19 10.47 -8.61 10.91
N THR A 20 11.12 -8.08 11.96
CA THR A 20 11.77 -6.76 11.95
C THR A 20 13.22 -6.91 12.36
N GLY A 21 14.15 -6.25 11.64
CA GLY A 21 15.56 -6.21 11.99
C GLY A 21 15.88 -5.19 13.08
N LEU A 22 16.75 -5.55 14.01
CA LEU A 22 17.38 -4.59 14.92
C LEU A 22 18.38 -3.70 14.17
N ASP A 23 18.52 -2.45 14.59
CA ASP A 23 19.55 -1.55 14.07
C ASP A 23 20.96 -1.97 14.53
N ALA A 24 22.00 -1.25 14.10
CA ALA A 24 23.38 -1.61 14.41
C ALA A 24 23.68 -1.51 15.92
N ASP A 25 23.22 -0.42 16.55
CA ASP A 25 23.48 -0.13 17.96
C ASP A 25 22.75 -1.12 18.88
N GLN A 26 21.53 -1.52 18.53
CA GLN A 26 20.77 -2.53 19.25
C GLN A 26 21.38 -3.92 19.09
N LYS A 27 21.97 -4.25 17.93
CA LYS A 27 22.68 -5.52 17.75
C LYS A 27 23.94 -5.57 18.61
N GLU A 28 24.67 -4.47 18.68
CA GLU A 28 25.83 -4.34 19.56
C GLU A 28 25.41 -4.45 21.03
N HIS A 29 24.36 -3.74 21.45
CA HIS A 29 23.79 -3.86 22.79
C HIS A 29 23.37 -5.30 23.10
N LEU A 30 22.68 -5.97 22.17
CA LEU A 30 22.25 -7.36 22.34
C LEU A 30 23.46 -8.30 22.51
N SER A 31 24.61 -8.04 21.88
CA SER A 31 25.81 -8.85 22.10
C SER A 31 26.48 -8.64 23.46
N ASN A 32 26.23 -7.51 24.11
CA ASN A 32 26.87 -7.12 25.37
C ASN A 32 25.94 -7.18 26.60
N CYS A 33 24.62 -7.20 26.40
CA CYS A 33 23.63 -7.21 27.48
C CYS A 33 23.06 -8.61 27.74
N GLU A 34 23.45 -9.23 28.86
CA GLU A 34 23.00 -10.58 29.26
C GLU A 34 21.47 -10.67 29.41
N TYR A 35 20.84 -9.63 29.96
CA TYR A 35 19.39 -9.56 30.10
C TYR A 35 18.67 -9.67 28.74
N CYS A 36 19.08 -8.86 27.76
CA CYS A 36 18.49 -8.89 26.43
C CYS A 36 18.73 -10.24 25.72
N GLN A 37 19.89 -10.87 25.93
CA GLN A 37 20.17 -12.21 25.40
C GLN A 37 19.26 -13.28 25.99
N GLN A 38 19.05 -13.23 27.31
CA GLN A 38 18.19 -14.18 28.00
C GLN A 38 16.73 -14.05 27.53
N GLN A 39 16.22 -12.81 27.42
CA GLN A 39 14.88 -12.56 26.89
C GLN A 39 14.73 -13.04 25.45
N LEU A 40 15.72 -12.76 24.60
CA LEU A 40 15.72 -13.25 23.21
C LEU A 40 15.66 -14.77 23.14
N ALA A 41 16.39 -15.47 24.01
CA ALA A 41 16.38 -16.94 24.07
C ALA A 41 15.00 -17.49 24.46
N ILE A 42 14.33 -16.85 25.43
CA ILE A 42 12.96 -17.20 25.84
C ILE A 42 12.00 -17.06 24.67
N TYR A 43 12.01 -15.91 23.98
CA TYR A 43 11.13 -15.68 22.83
C TYR A 43 11.39 -16.65 21.69
N LYS A 44 12.67 -16.91 21.36
CA LYS A 44 13.03 -17.90 20.34
C LYS A 44 12.52 -19.30 20.68
N ASN A 45 12.63 -19.71 21.94
CA ASN A 45 12.12 -21.00 22.39
C ASN A 45 10.59 -21.06 22.26
N MET A 46 9.88 -20.02 22.71
CA MET A 46 8.42 -19.92 22.60
C MET A 46 7.98 -20.01 21.13
N TYR A 47 8.58 -19.24 20.22
CA TYR A 47 8.25 -19.30 18.80
C TYR A 47 8.62 -20.63 18.15
N SER A 48 9.72 -21.26 18.56
CA SER A 48 10.08 -22.59 18.08
C SER A 48 9.06 -23.65 18.50
N SER A 49 8.52 -23.52 19.71
CA SER A 49 7.48 -24.41 20.24
C SER A 49 6.16 -24.22 19.51
N LEU A 50 5.78 -22.96 19.24
CA LEU A 50 4.61 -22.62 18.42
C LEU A 50 4.75 -23.15 16.98
N LYS A 51 5.93 -23.04 16.36
CA LYS A 51 6.18 -23.57 15.01
C LYS A 51 6.12 -25.10 14.93
N ARG A 52 6.38 -25.79 16.04
CA ARG A 52 6.28 -27.26 16.15
C ARG A 52 4.86 -27.75 16.42
N MET A 53 3.95 -26.88 16.81
CA MET A 53 2.54 -27.28 16.91
C MET A 53 2.05 -27.64 15.51
N GLU A 54 1.42 -28.82 15.39
CA GLU A 54 0.79 -29.23 14.15
C GLU A 54 -0.17 -28.14 13.70
N GLN A 55 0.02 -27.68 12.46
CA GLN A 55 -0.92 -26.72 11.89
C GLN A 55 -2.29 -27.39 11.81
N PRO A 56 -3.36 -26.76 12.33
CA PRO A 56 -4.68 -27.34 12.26
C PRO A 56 -5.05 -27.55 10.78
N VAL A 57 -5.21 -28.80 10.38
CA VAL A 57 -5.70 -29.13 9.04
C VAL A 57 -7.16 -28.75 8.99
N ILE A 58 -7.45 -27.59 8.40
CA ILE A 58 -8.83 -27.15 8.20
C ILE A 58 -9.45 -28.06 7.13
N PRO A 59 -10.53 -28.80 7.43
CA PRO A 59 -11.21 -29.61 6.44
C PRO A 59 -11.65 -28.73 5.27
N GLY A 60 -11.40 -29.15 4.04
CA GLY A 60 -11.73 -28.35 2.84
C GLY A 60 -13.20 -27.93 2.78
N ALA A 61 -14.11 -28.75 3.31
CA ALA A 61 -15.53 -28.41 3.43
C ALA A 61 -15.80 -27.22 4.38
N LEU A 62 -15.04 -27.12 5.48
CA LEU A 62 -15.14 -26.01 6.42
C LEU A 62 -14.55 -24.73 5.81
N LEU A 63 -13.41 -24.84 5.12
CA LEU A 63 -12.80 -23.72 4.41
C LEU A 63 -13.75 -23.14 3.35
N GLN A 64 -14.39 -23.99 2.55
CA GLN A 64 -15.39 -23.55 1.57
C GLN A 64 -16.60 -22.89 2.22
N LYS A 65 -17.04 -23.39 3.39
CA LYS A 65 -18.16 -22.79 4.14
C LYS A 65 -17.80 -21.38 4.64
N ILE A 66 -16.58 -21.20 5.14
CA ILE A 66 -16.07 -19.89 5.59
C ILE A 66 -15.96 -18.94 4.39
N ILE A 67 -15.36 -19.38 3.27
CA ILE A 67 -15.21 -18.57 2.05
C ILE A 67 -16.56 -18.08 1.54
N ARG A 68 -17.60 -18.93 1.57
CA ARG A 68 -18.97 -18.55 1.15
C ARG A 68 -19.66 -17.58 2.11
N GLN A 69 -19.19 -17.48 3.35
CA GLN A 69 -19.72 -16.56 4.36
C GLN A 69 -18.96 -15.24 4.41
N LEU A 70 -17.81 -15.13 3.73
CA LEU A 70 -17.18 -13.83 3.55
C LEU A 70 -18.13 -12.93 2.74
N PRO A 71 -18.33 -11.67 3.16
CA PRO A 71 -19.09 -10.71 2.37
C PRO A 71 -18.39 -10.61 1.01
N SER A 72 -19.06 -11.09 -0.03
CA SER A 72 -18.63 -10.85 -1.40
C SER A 72 -18.58 -9.33 -1.55
N GLY A 73 -17.38 -8.79 -1.76
CA GLY A 73 -17.18 -7.36 -1.92
C GLY A 73 -18.22 -6.83 -2.89
N GLU A 74 -19.08 -5.92 -2.43
CA GLU A 74 -20.13 -5.39 -3.27
C GLU A 74 -19.46 -4.82 -4.53
N PRO A 75 -19.98 -5.12 -5.72
CA PRO A 75 -19.44 -4.52 -6.93
C PRO A 75 -19.54 -3.02 -6.74
N VAL A 76 -18.38 -2.35 -6.71
CA VAL A 76 -18.30 -0.89 -6.63
C VAL A 76 -19.06 -0.36 -7.84
N LYS A 77 -20.32 0.03 -7.62
CA LYS A 77 -21.11 0.70 -8.63
C LYS A 77 -20.49 2.08 -8.77
N VAL A 78 -19.59 2.21 -9.75
CA VAL A 78 -19.02 3.49 -10.15
C VAL A 78 -20.19 4.35 -10.65
N ARG A 79 -20.79 5.12 -9.74
CA ARG A 79 -21.79 6.12 -10.08
C ARG A 79 -21.02 7.30 -10.63
N LEU A 80 -20.86 7.34 -11.95
CA LEU A 80 -20.29 8.48 -12.65
C LEU A 80 -21.15 9.70 -12.30
N HIS A 81 -20.62 10.60 -11.46
CA HIS A 81 -21.37 11.76 -11.04
C HIS A 81 -21.41 12.77 -12.20
N ARG A 82 -22.47 13.58 -12.29
CA ARG A 82 -22.59 14.58 -13.37
C ARG A 82 -21.37 15.53 -13.42
N ASN A 83 -20.74 15.78 -12.27
CA ASN A 83 -19.56 16.61 -12.16
C ASN A 83 -18.30 15.92 -12.74
N ASP A 84 -18.20 14.60 -12.68
CA ASP A 84 -17.06 13.86 -13.24
C ASP A 84 -17.03 13.99 -14.77
N LEU A 85 -18.20 13.98 -15.42
CA LEU A 85 -18.33 14.21 -16.86
C LEU A 85 -17.87 15.62 -17.26
N VAL A 86 -18.12 16.63 -16.42
CA VAL A 86 -17.68 18.01 -16.68
C VAL A 86 -16.15 18.11 -16.56
N ILE A 87 -15.55 17.45 -15.55
CA ILE A 87 -14.10 17.42 -15.35
C ILE A 87 -13.41 16.70 -16.51
N ILE A 88 -13.92 15.54 -16.92
CA ILE A 88 -13.40 14.79 -18.06
C ILE A 88 -13.51 15.62 -19.34
N GLY A 89 -14.64 16.29 -19.56
CA GLY A 89 -14.83 17.20 -20.69
C GLY A 89 -13.83 18.36 -20.71
N LEU A 90 -13.58 18.98 -19.57
CA LEU A 90 -12.59 20.06 -19.43
C LEU A 90 -11.17 19.57 -19.74
N MET A 91 -10.78 18.38 -19.27
CA MET A 91 -9.48 17.77 -19.57
C MET A 91 -9.30 17.54 -21.07
N ILE A 92 -10.32 17.02 -21.75
CA ILE A 92 -10.30 16.79 -23.21
C ILE A 92 -10.14 18.12 -23.96
N ILE A 93 -10.88 19.16 -23.57
CA ILE A 93 -10.80 20.50 -24.18
C ILE A 93 -9.41 21.11 -23.97
N MET A 94 -8.85 20.99 -22.76
CA MET A 94 -7.54 21.56 -22.43
C MET A 94 -6.41 20.91 -23.23
N VAL A 95 -6.57 19.66 -23.67
CA VAL A 95 -5.61 18.96 -24.53
C VAL A 95 -5.87 19.25 -26.02
N LEU A 96 -7.13 19.31 -26.45
CA LEU A 96 -7.48 19.54 -27.85
C LEU A 96 -7.15 20.96 -28.34
N ILE A 97 -7.36 21.98 -27.51
CA ILE A 97 -7.12 23.38 -27.90
C ILE A 97 -5.64 23.60 -28.30
N PRO A 98 -4.64 23.20 -27.50
CA PRO A 98 -3.24 23.25 -27.90
C PRO A 98 -2.99 22.45 -29.18
N ILE A 99 -3.50 21.23 -29.30
CA ILE A 99 -3.25 20.38 -30.48
C ILE A 99 -3.77 21.06 -31.76
N LEU A 100 -4.97 21.64 -31.73
CA LEU A 100 -5.55 22.34 -32.87
C LEU A 100 -4.82 23.65 -33.19
N TYR A 101 -4.44 24.42 -32.16
CA TYR A 101 -3.69 25.66 -32.33
C TYR A 101 -2.30 25.40 -32.91
N PHE A 102 -1.61 24.37 -32.41
CA PHE A 102 -0.31 23.98 -32.91
C PHE A 102 -0.41 23.35 -34.31
N ASN A 103 -1.45 22.59 -34.66
CA ASN A 103 -1.57 21.96 -36.00
C ASN A 103 -1.50 22.97 -37.15
N ASN A 104 -1.96 24.21 -36.93
CA ASN A 104 -1.85 25.28 -37.92
C ASN A 104 -0.42 25.83 -38.07
N SER A 105 0.35 25.88 -36.96
CA SER A 105 1.75 26.36 -36.91
C SER A 105 2.80 25.26 -37.13
N ILE A 106 2.37 23.99 -37.16
CA ILE A 106 3.21 22.79 -37.14
C ILE A 106 3.87 22.50 -38.49
N LYS A 107 3.40 23.09 -39.61
CA LYS A 107 4.00 22.85 -40.94
C LYS A 107 5.45 23.36 -41.05
N GLU A 108 5.83 24.36 -40.26
CA GLU A 108 7.18 24.96 -40.27
C GLU A 108 8.12 24.39 -39.19
N TYR A 109 7.58 23.90 -38.08
CA TYR A 109 8.37 23.39 -36.93
C TYR A 109 8.60 21.86 -36.94
N LEU A 110 8.09 21.15 -37.95
CA LEU A 110 7.96 19.69 -37.98
C LEU A 110 9.26 18.88 -38.04
N SER A 111 10.44 19.47 -38.29
CA SER A 111 11.68 18.68 -38.46
C SER A 111 12.50 18.50 -37.18
N VAL A 112 12.43 19.43 -36.22
CA VAL A 112 13.23 19.39 -34.98
C VAL A 112 12.37 19.20 -33.73
N ALA A 113 11.11 19.63 -33.74
CA ALA A 113 10.23 19.62 -32.56
C ALA A 113 9.52 18.27 -32.26
N ARG A 114 9.60 17.27 -33.15
CA ARG A 114 8.87 15.99 -33.01
C ARG A 114 9.23 15.21 -31.73
N GLY A 115 10.47 15.31 -31.25
CA GLY A 115 10.90 14.57 -30.06
C GLY A 115 10.41 15.21 -28.75
N ILE A 116 10.57 16.53 -28.62
CA ILE A 116 10.40 17.23 -27.35
C ILE A 116 8.91 17.42 -27.02
N SER A 117 8.09 17.77 -28.01
CA SER A 117 6.65 17.97 -27.80
C SER A 117 5.94 16.67 -27.43
N PHE A 118 6.34 15.55 -28.02
CA PHE A 118 5.76 14.23 -27.71
C PHE A 118 6.10 13.77 -26.29
N GLN A 119 7.34 14.01 -25.84
CA GLN A 119 7.74 13.68 -24.48
C GLN A 119 6.98 14.48 -23.42
N MET A 120 6.74 15.77 -23.66
CA MET A 120 5.94 16.59 -22.73
C MET A 120 4.50 16.08 -22.63
N CYS A 121 3.86 15.74 -23.74
CA CYS A 121 2.50 15.16 -23.72
C CYS A 121 2.44 13.85 -22.94
N ILE A 122 3.42 12.95 -23.12
CA ILE A 122 3.49 11.69 -22.39
C ILE A 122 3.63 11.95 -20.89
N ILE A 123 4.53 12.85 -20.49
CA ILE A 123 4.76 13.18 -19.08
C ILE A 123 3.49 13.76 -18.44
N THR A 124 2.77 14.63 -19.15
CA THR A 124 1.51 15.20 -18.65
C THR A 124 0.42 14.14 -18.50
N ILE A 125 0.27 13.23 -19.47
CA ILE A 125 -0.72 12.15 -19.41
C ILE A 125 -0.40 11.17 -18.28
N LEU A 126 0.87 10.77 -18.14
CA LEU A 126 1.30 9.90 -17.04
C LEU A 126 1.10 10.58 -15.69
N GLY A 127 1.46 11.86 -15.56
CA GLY A 127 1.24 12.63 -14.33
C GLY A 127 -0.23 12.72 -13.95
N ALA A 128 -1.11 12.98 -14.91
CA ALA A 128 -2.56 13.01 -14.69
C ALA A 128 -3.13 11.64 -14.30
N ALA A 129 -2.64 10.56 -14.92
CA ALA A 129 -3.06 9.19 -14.60
C ALA A 129 -2.63 8.78 -13.18
N VAL A 130 -1.40 9.09 -12.79
CA VAL A 130 -0.89 8.86 -11.42
C VAL A 130 -1.68 9.68 -10.41
N PHE A 131 -1.95 10.95 -10.71
CA PHE A 131 -2.75 11.79 -9.83
C PHE A 131 -4.18 11.23 -9.64
N TYR A 132 -4.82 10.78 -10.71
CA TYR A 132 -6.15 10.16 -10.65
C TYR A 132 -6.14 8.86 -9.83
N LEU A 133 -5.15 7.99 -10.04
CA LEU A 133 -4.95 6.79 -9.24
C LEU A 133 -4.76 7.11 -7.75
N CYS A 134 -3.96 8.12 -7.43
CA CYS A 134 -3.77 8.58 -6.05
C CYS A 134 -5.09 9.07 -5.45
N THR A 135 -5.89 9.86 -6.17
CA THR A 135 -7.20 10.30 -5.67
C THR A 135 -8.15 9.13 -5.42
N LEU A 136 -8.12 8.09 -6.25
CA LEU A 136 -8.97 6.90 -6.13
C LEU A 136 -8.51 5.98 -4.97
N LEU A 137 -7.21 5.95 -4.67
CA LEU A 137 -6.66 5.27 -3.51
C LEU A 137 -6.95 6.02 -2.20
N ILE A 138 -6.97 7.35 -2.23
CA ILE A 138 -7.30 8.19 -1.07
C ILE A 138 -8.82 8.15 -0.78
N ASP A 139 -9.65 8.10 -1.82
CA ASP A 139 -11.10 8.03 -1.72
C ASP A 139 -11.62 6.60 -1.49
N GLN A 140 -10.76 5.67 -1.08
CA GLN A 140 -11.24 4.41 -0.53
C GLN A 140 -12.10 4.75 0.70
N PRO A 141 -13.42 4.50 0.68
CA PRO A 141 -14.27 4.79 1.81
C PRO A 141 -13.71 4.00 2.98
N LYS A 142 -13.37 4.71 4.08
CA LYS A 142 -13.07 4.09 5.37
C LYS A 142 -14.12 3.01 5.58
N ILE A 143 -13.71 1.75 5.49
CA ILE A 143 -14.58 0.59 5.68
C ILE A 143 -15.21 0.80 7.06
N SER A 144 -16.47 1.24 7.06
CA SER A 144 -17.24 1.49 8.26
C SER A 144 -17.57 0.13 8.85
N PHE A 145 -16.60 -0.42 9.58
CA PHE A 145 -16.85 -1.52 10.49
C PHE A 145 -17.77 -0.99 11.59
N GLY A 146 -19.01 -1.49 11.62
CA GLY A 146 -19.81 -1.49 12.83
C GLY A 146 -20.92 -0.45 12.90
N LYS A 147 -21.99 -0.65 12.13
CA LYS A 147 -23.36 -0.34 12.61
C LYS A 147 -24.36 -1.41 12.14
N HIS A 148 -24.14 -2.65 12.53
CA HIS A 148 -25.22 -3.64 12.61
C HIS A 148 -25.13 -4.40 13.93
N GLN A 149 -25.51 -3.71 15.01
CA GLN A 149 -25.95 -4.34 16.25
C GLN A 149 -27.06 -3.49 16.87
N LYS A 150 -28.28 -3.65 16.34
CA LYS A 150 -29.55 -3.47 17.05
C LYS A 150 -30.39 -4.68 16.64
N MET A 151 -30.45 -5.65 17.56
CA MET A 151 -31.65 -5.99 18.35
C MET A 151 -32.64 -6.78 17.51
#